data_AF-A0A1J3GTT4-F1
#
_entry.id   AF-A0A1J3GTT4-F1
#
_cell.length_a   1.000
_cell.length_b   1.000
_cell.length_c   1.000
_cell.angle_alpha   90.00
_cell.angle_beta   90.00
_cell.angle_gamma   90.00
#
_symmetry.space_group_name_H-M   'P 1'
#
loop_
_entity.id
_entity.type
_entity.pdbx_description
1 polymer ?
#
loop_
_entity_poly.entity_id
_entity_poly.type
_entity_poly.pdbx_seq_one_letter_code
_entity_poly.pdbx_strand_id
1 'polypeptide(L)'
;DLAFPNGIVYDKSTSSIIFSELNRHRLIKFYVDGPKKGTQEYLIENLFGYGDNLKLNDKGELYVAFPATRDPLLDHLNDKPEIRKWLIYLPERLVYSLVQKRAGGIKIDTKTG
;
A
#
# COMPACT_ATOMS: atom_id res chain seq x y z
N ASP A 1 -4.41 -14.27 5.62
CA ASP A 1 -4.69 -13.05 6.38
C ASP A 1 -4.19 -11.85 5.58
N LEU A 2 -4.99 -10.79 5.47
CA LEU A 2 -4.72 -9.57 4.71
C LEU A 2 -4.69 -8.37 5.65
N ALA A 3 -3.63 -7.58 5.57
CA ALA A 3 -3.40 -6.44 6.45
C ALA A 3 -3.92 -5.14 5.83
N PHE A 4 -5.22 -4.92 6.01
CA PHE A 4 -5.98 -3.78 5.47
C PHE A 4 -5.81 -3.65 3.95
N PRO A 5 -6.37 -4.60 3.17
CA PRO A 5 -6.36 -4.52 1.72
C PRO A 5 -7.21 -3.33 1.29
N ASN A 6 -6.72 -2.56 0.32
CA ASN A 6 -7.43 -1.36 -0.13
C ASN A 6 -7.59 -1.35 -1.66
N GLY A 7 -6.68 -0.71 -2.39
CA GLY A 7 -6.75 -0.68 -3.84
C GLY A 7 -6.69 -2.06 -4.43
N ILE A 8 -7.54 -2.32 -5.41
CA ILE A 8 -7.66 -3.60 -6.10
C ILE A 8 -7.92 -3.37 -7.58
N VAL A 9 -7.22 -4.12 -8.44
CA VAL A 9 -7.42 -4.13 -9.89
C VAL A 9 -7.26 -5.54 -10.45
N TYR A 10 -7.94 -5.82 -11.55
CA TYR A 10 -7.83 -7.10 -12.25
C TYR A 10 -6.95 -6.97 -13.49
N ASP A 11 -5.91 -7.80 -13.57
CA ASP A 11 -5.06 -7.97 -14.74
C ASP A 11 -5.56 -9.13 -15.60
N LYS A 12 -6.28 -8.79 -16.68
CA LYS A 12 -6.81 -9.76 -17.64
C LYS A 12 -5.72 -10.56 -18.34
N SER A 13 -4.53 -9.97 -18.55
CA SER A 13 -3.47 -10.61 -19.34
C SER A 13 -2.84 -11.81 -18.62
N THR A 14 -2.83 -11.76 -17.29
CA THR A 14 -2.26 -12.82 -16.44
C THR A 14 -3.30 -13.54 -15.59
N SER A 15 -4.58 -13.19 -15.73
CA SER A 15 -5.68 -13.69 -14.89
C SER A 15 -5.36 -13.58 -13.39
N SER A 16 -5.03 -12.36 -12.96
CA SER A 16 -4.61 -12.08 -11.59
C SER A 16 -5.26 -10.82 -11.04
N ILE A 17 -5.33 -10.72 -9.72
CA ILE A 17 -5.77 -9.55 -8.98
C ILE A 17 -4.53 -8.90 -8.39
N ILE A 18 -4.36 -7.60 -8.60
CA ILE A 18 -3.32 -6.82 -7.94
C ILE A 18 -3.99 -5.96 -6.86
N PHE A 19 -3.45 -5.98 -5.66
CA PHE A 19 -3.96 -5.17 -4.57
C PHE A 19 -2.86 -4.60 -3.67
N SER A 20 -3.17 -3.52 -2.95
CA SER A 20 -2.29 -2.93 -1.93
C SER A 20 -2.68 -3.38 -0.53
N GLU A 21 -1.67 -3.62 0.31
CA GLU A 21 -1.84 -3.78 1.76
C GLU A 21 -1.30 -2.56 2.48
N LEU A 22 -2.18 -1.77 3.10
CA LEU A 22 -1.81 -0.50 3.72
C LEU A 22 -0.89 -0.69 4.91
N ASN A 23 -1.21 -1.63 5.79
CA ASN A 23 -0.48 -1.83 7.04
C ASN A 23 0.87 -2.54 6.83
N ARG A 24 1.05 -3.20 5.68
CA ARG A 24 2.30 -3.88 5.30
C ARG A 24 3.07 -3.14 4.19
N HIS A 25 2.57 -1.99 3.74
CA HIS A 25 3.20 -1.14 2.73
C HIS A 25 3.66 -1.90 1.48
N ARG A 26 2.82 -2.78 0.93
CA ARG A 26 3.19 -3.65 -0.18
C ARG A 26 2.11 -3.80 -1.23
N LEU A 27 2.52 -4.18 -2.44
CA LEU A 27 1.65 -4.54 -3.56
C LEU A 27 1.80 -6.02 -3.85
N ILE A 28 0.67 -6.71 -3.96
CA ILE A 28 0.62 -8.15 -4.20
C ILE A 28 -0.14 -8.39 -5.49
N LYS A 29 0.41 -9.28 -6.33
CA LYS A 29 -0.26 -9.87 -7.48
C LYS A 29 -0.67 -11.30 -7.11
N PHE A 30 -1.96 -11.59 -7.09
CA PHE A 30 -2.51 -12.90 -6.76
C PHE A 30 -3.17 -13.52 -7.99
N TYR A 31 -2.73 -14.71 -8.38
CA TYR A 31 -3.23 -15.40 -9.57
C TYR A 31 -4.53 -16.14 -9.26
N VAL A 32 -5.61 -15.75 -9.94
CA VAL A 32 -6.94 -16.36 -9.73
C VAL A 32 -7.21 -17.50 -10.70
N ASP A 33 -6.46 -17.58 -11.79
CA ASP A 33 -6.56 -18.67 -12.78
C ASP A 33 -5.21 -18.98 -13.45
N GLY A 34 -5.19 -20.03 -14.27
CA GLY A 34 -4.03 -20.47 -15.04
C GLY A 34 -3.01 -21.29 -14.23
N PRO A 35 -1.80 -21.52 -14.77
CA PRO A 35 -0.81 -22.42 -14.17
C PRO A 35 -0.31 -21.97 -12.79
N LYS A 36 -0.40 -20.68 -12.49
CA LYS A 36 -0.02 -20.08 -11.20
C LYS A 36 -1.21 -19.91 -10.24
N LYS A 37 -2.39 -20.44 -10.56
CA LYS A 37 -3.60 -20.25 -9.75
C LYS A 37 -3.36 -20.55 -8.26
N GLY A 38 -3.79 -19.62 -7.42
CA GLY A 38 -3.66 -19.70 -5.96
C GLY A 38 -2.31 -19.23 -5.42
N THR A 39 -1.34 -18.89 -6.29
CA THR A 39 -0.08 -18.28 -5.85
C THR A 39 -0.12 -16.76 -5.89
N GLN A 40 0.87 -16.15 -5.26
CA GLN A 40 1.05 -14.71 -5.24
C GLN A 40 2.49 -14.31 -5.46
N GLU A 41 2.68 -13.10 -5.96
CA GLU A 41 3.97 -12.44 -6.15
C GLU A 41 3.92 -11.06 -5.50
N TYR A 42 5.02 -10.66 -4.85
CA TYR A 42 5.17 -9.30 -4.34
C TYR A 42 5.72 -8.43 -5.45
N LEU A 43 4.94 -7.43 -5.88
CA LEU A 43 5.40 -6.44 -6.86
C LEU A 43 6.28 -5.39 -6.18
N ILE A 44 5.93 -5.00 -4.95
CA ILE A 44 6.73 -4.11 -4.10
C ILE A 44 6.48 -4.51 -2.64
N GLU A 45 7.54 -4.64 -1.83
CA GLU A 45 7.44 -4.99 -0.41
C GLU A 45 7.66 -3.80 0.56
N ASN A 46 8.13 -2.65 0.06
CA ASN A 46 8.47 -1.49 0.87
C ASN A 46 8.05 -0.19 0.19
N LEU A 47 6.74 0.00 0.03
CA LEU A 47 6.18 1.24 -0.48
C LEU A 47 6.57 2.41 0.42
N PHE A 48 6.89 3.54 -0.20
CA PHE A 48 7.20 4.80 0.51
C PHE A 48 5.95 5.50 1.06
N GLY A 49 4.76 4.99 0.79
CA GLY A 49 3.48 5.57 1.22
C GLY A 49 2.36 4.54 1.31
N TYR A 50 1.19 4.99 1.73
CA TYR A 50 -0.01 4.17 1.84
C TYR A 50 -0.66 4.05 0.46
N GLY A 51 -0.38 2.96 -0.26
CA GLY A 51 -0.95 2.74 -1.60
C GLY A 51 -2.46 2.56 -1.51
N ASP A 52 -3.22 3.53 -2.00
CA ASP A 52 -4.69 3.55 -1.88
C ASP A 52 -5.33 3.13 -3.20
N ASN A 53 -5.43 4.03 -4.17
CA ASN A 53 -6.04 3.72 -5.45
C ASN A 53 -5.04 3.12 -6.45
N LEU A 54 -5.46 2.04 -7.10
CA LEU A 54 -4.72 1.34 -8.15
C LEU A 54 -5.41 1.52 -9.50
N LYS A 55 -4.62 1.72 -10.57
CA LYS A 55 -5.13 1.72 -11.94
C LYS A 55 -4.17 0.99 -12.85
N LEU A 56 -4.64 -0.08 -13.48
CA LEU A 56 -3.89 -0.83 -14.47
C LEU A 56 -4.34 -0.43 -15.87
N ASN A 57 -3.40 -0.24 -16.80
CA ASN A 57 -3.71 -0.04 -18.21
C ASN A 57 -3.46 -1.31 -19.04
N ASP A 58 -3.92 -1.30 -20.30
CA ASP A 58 -3.79 -2.44 -21.20
C ASP A 58 -2.33 -2.79 -21.57
N LYS A 59 -1.39 -1.88 -21.29
CA LYS A 59 0.04 -2.13 -21.50
C LYS A 59 0.67 -2.91 -20.34
N GLY A 60 -0.03 -3.09 -19.22
CA GLY A 60 0.50 -3.70 -18.00
C GLY A 60 1.18 -2.70 -17.07
N GLU A 61 0.98 -1.40 -17.25
CA GLU A 61 1.50 -0.37 -16.33
C GLU A 61 0.48 -0.14 -15.21
N LEU A 62 0.93 -0.34 -13.97
CA LEU A 62 0.19 -0.09 -12.76
C LEU A 62 0.52 1.30 -12.20
N TYR A 63 -0.50 2.11 -12.04
CA TYR A 63 -0.43 3.41 -11.38
C TYR A 63 -0.96 3.26 -9.96
N VAL A 64 -0.20 3.77 -8.99
CA VAL A 64 -0.51 3.69 -7.56
C VAL A 64 -0.57 5.09 -7.00
N ALA A 65 -1.68 5.45 -6.38
CA ALA A 65 -1.84 6.73 -5.69
C ALA A 65 -1.51 6.59 -4.20
N PHE A 66 -0.83 7.61 -3.65
CA PHE A 66 -0.51 7.71 -2.23
C PHE A 66 -1.14 8.99 -1.67
N PRO A 67 -2.23 8.90 -0.88
CA PRO A 67 -2.75 10.04 -0.14
C PRO A 67 -1.75 10.58 0.91
N ALA A 68 -0.85 9.71 1.40
CA ALA A 68 0.23 10.08 2.30
C ALA A 68 1.46 9.19 2.10
N THR A 69 2.65 9.77 2.25
CA THR A 69 3.90 9.03 2.47
C THR A 69 3.92 8.43 3.87
N ARG A 70 4.77 7.44 4.07
CA ARG A 70 5.05 6.91 5.40
C ARG A 70 5.64 8.00 6.27
N ASP A 71 5.21 8.02 7.51
CA ASP A 71 5.72 8.91 8.52
C ASP A 71 6.66 8.11 9.45
N PRO A 72 7.96 8.45 9.52
CA PRO A 72 8.91 7.73 10.35
C PRO A 72 8.52 7.66 11.83
N LEU A 73 7.85 8.70 12.35
CA LEU A 73 7.35 8.72 13.73
C LEU A 73 6.22 7.71 13.89
N LEU A 74 5.26 7.66 12.97
CA LEU A 74 4.17 6.68 13.02
C LEU A 74 4.68 5.24 12.87
N ASP A 75 5.65 5.01 11.99
CA ASP A 75 6.29 3.71 11.83
C ASP A 75 6.99 3.26 13.13
N HIS A 76 7.71 4.18 13.80
CA HIS A 76 8.38 3.89 15.07
C HIS A 76 7.41 3.69 16.25
N LEU A 77 6.19 4.22 16.16
CA LEU A 77 5.18 4.10 17.20
C LEU A 77 4.25 2.90 16.99
N ASN A 78 4.34 2.21 15.85
CA ASN A 78 3.43 1.14 15.51
C ASN A 78 3.48 -0.03 16.51
N ASP A 79 4.65 -0.28 17.11
CA ASP A 79 4.90 -1.28 18.15
C ASP A 79 4.69 -0.76 19.59
N LYS A 80 4.29 0.51 19.78
CA LYS A 80 4.18 1.18 21.09
C LYS A 80 2.74 1.65 21.39
N PRO A 81 1.81 0.74 21.71
CA PRO A 81 0.39 1.06 21.86
C PRO A 81 0.10 2.10 22.95
N GLU A 82 0.83 2.05 24.07
CA GLU A 82 0.66 2.99 25.19
C GLU A 82 1.00 4.43 24.78
N ILE A 83 2.06 4.64 23.99
CA ILE A 83 2.46 5.97 23.53
C ILE A 83 1.43 6.53 22.54
N ARG A 84 0.95 5.69 21.60
CA ARG A 84 -0.12 6.11 20.67
C ARG A 84 -1.38 6.53 21.43
N LYS A 85 -1.73 5.82 22.50
CA LYS A 85 -2.88 6.16 23.36
C LYS A 85 -2.72 7.55 23.97
N TRP A 86 -1.53 7.90 24.46
CA TRP A 86 -1.25 9.24 24.98
C TRP A 86 -1.35 10.33 23.91
N LEU A 87 -0.87 10.07 22.68
CA LEU A 87 -0.93 11.03 21.58
C LEU A 87 -2.37 11.44 21.21
N ILE A 88 -3.34 10.53 21.35
CA ILE A 88 -4.76 10.82 21.05
C ILE A 88 -5.33 11.86 22.03
N TYR A 89 -4.78 11.99 23.24
CA TYR A 89 -5.22 12.99 24.22
C TYR A 89 -4.55 14.37 24.06
N LEU A 90 -3.55 14.50 23.18
CA LEU A 90 -2.93 15.79 22.90
C LEU A 90 -3.83 16.65 21.99
N PRO A 91 -3.75 17.99 22.07
CA PRO A 91 -4.42 18.87 21.13
C PRO A 91 -4.04 18.54 19.69
N GLU A 92 -5.03 18.51 18.80
CA GLU A 92 -4.88 18.13 17.40
C GLU A 92 -3.75 18.89 16.67
N ARG A 93 -3.59 20.18 16.97
CA ARG A 93 -2.51 21.01 16.41
C ARG A 93 -1.10 20.47 16.74
N LEU A 94 -0.90 19.97 17.95
CA LEU A 94 0.37 19.36 18.36
C LEU A 94 0.58 18.04 17.62
N VAL A 95 -0.43 17.17 17.58
CA VAL A 95 -0.34 15.89 16.88
C VAL A 95 -0.04 16.10 15.39
N TYR A 96 -0.72 17.02 14.72
CA TYR A 96 -0.45 17.31 13.30
C TYR A 96 0.89 17.97 13.04
N SER A 97 1.43 18.74 13.97
CA SER A 97 2.77 19.31 13.81
C SER A 97 3.88 18.24 13.82
N LEU A 98 3.60 17.07 14.39
CA LEU A 98 4.53 15.94 14.49
C LEU A 98 4.49 15.01 13.27
N VAL A 99 3.46 15.12 12.42
CA VAL A 99 3.24 14.20 11.29
C VAL A 99 3.45 14.92 9.96
N GLN A 100 4.29 14.36 9.10
CA GLN A 100 4.50 14.84 7.74
C GLN A 100 3.53 14.16 6.78
N LYS A 101 2.74 14.97 6.06
CA LYS A 101 1.87 14.49 4.97
C LYS A 101 2.40 14.97 3.63
N ARG A 102 2.74 14.03 2.75
CA ARG A 102 3.02 14.28 1.33
C ARG A 102 2.18 13.31 0.50
N ALA A 103 1.51 13.82 -0.53
CA ALA A 103 0.77 12.99 -1.48
C ALA A 103 1.57 12.80 -2.77
N GLY A 104 1.30 11.72 -3.50
CA GLY A 104 1.98 11.46 -4.77
C GLY A 104 1.49 10.21 -5.47
N GLY A 105 2.24 9.75 -6.48
CA GLY A 105 1.94 8.52 -7.20
C GLY A 105 3.18 7.93 -7.85
N ILE A 106 3.15 6.62 -8.11
CA ILE A 106 4.18 5.92 -8.88
C ILE A 106 3.56 5.12 -10.03
N LYS A 107 4.39 4.85 -11.03
CA LYS A 107 4.10 3.93 -12.13
C LYS A 107 5.02 2.73 -12.02
N ILE A 108 4.46 1.53 -12.16
CA ILE A 108 5.18 0.25 -12.06
C ILE A 108 4.85 -0.57 -13.31
N ASP A 109 5.85 -1.23 -13.90
CA ASP A 109 5.61 -2.22 -14.95
C ASP A 109 5.36 -3.60 -14.29
N THR A 110 4.15 -4.13 -14.46
CA THR A 110 3.75 -5.40 -13.83
C THR A 110 4.28 -6.65 -14.53
N LYS A 111 5.01 -6.49 -15.64
CA LYS A 111 5.63 -7.58 -16.40
C LYS A 111 7.07 -7.83 -15.97
N THR A 112 7.78 -6.82 -15.49
CA THR A 112 9.21 -6.93 -15.19
C THR A 112 9.53 -7.27 -13.74
N GLY A 113 8.57 -7.16 -12.82
CA GLY A 113 8.81 -7.40 -11.39
C GLY A 113 9.67 -6.30 -10.79
#